data_AF-A0A4P6PGC7-F1
#
_entry.id   AF-A0A4P6PGC7-F1
#
_cell.length_a   1.000
_cell.length_b   1.000
_cell.length_c   1.000
_cell.angle_alpha   90.00
_cell.angle_beta   90.00
_cell.angle_gamma   90.00
#
_symmetry.space_group_name_H-M   'P 1'
#
loop_
_entity.id
_entity.type
_entity.pdbx_description
1 polymer ?
#
loop_
_entity_poly.entity_id
_entity_poly.type
_entity_poly.pdbx_seq_one_letter_code
_entity_poly.pdbx_strand_id
1 'polypeptide(L)'
;MIIKGAKDFAKHCAAVRAFMNCRYFLSLLKDESNKEIRSALWGAACVNYRRPFGKNGEFGTIKTTLIPSEFKDLHSSLKNQRDDLFAHSNSRAEKDGERIHEVIFTVSDTRLKIQDQFAHPNNGDPEKLDDLTVHLIKEISSAQNTYLAEHHSDFKFEQGEYILDWDTNNLIKKEN
;
A
#
# COMPACT_ATOMS: atom_id res chain seq x y z
N MET A 1 -3.66 -23.85 17.49
CA MET A 1 -4.76 -23.24 18.27
C MET A 1 -5.09 -21.90 17.63
N ILE A 2 -6.19 -21.78 16.88
CA ILE A 2 -6.56 -20.53 16.19
C ILE A 2 -7.37 -19.69 17.18
N ILE A 3 -6.71 -18.71 17.81
CA ILE A 3 -7.35 -17.76 18.72
C ILE A 3 -8.27 -16.88 17.87
N LYS A 4 -9.53 -16.71 18.27
CA LYS A 4 -10.56 -15.97 17.52
C LYS A 4 -10.23 -14.47 17.30
N GLY A 5 -9.17 -13.96 17.94
CA GLY A 5 -8.56 -12.65 17.72
C GLY A 5 -7.24 -12.62 16.96
N ALA A 6 -6.60 -13.77 16.73
CA ALA A 6 -5.31 -13.82 16.03
C ALA A 6 -5.42 -13.36 14.57
N LYS A 7 -6.57 -13.60 13.94
CA LYS A 7 -6.80 -13.18 12.54
C LYS A 7 -6.94 -11.66 12.41
N ASP A 8 -7.64 -11.00 13.33
CA ASP A 8 -7.76 -9.53 13.34
C ASP A 8 -6.45 -8.87 13.74
N PHE A 9 -5.72 -9.45 14.69
CA PHE A 9 -4.37 -9.01 15.05
C PHE A 9 -3.42 -9.12 13.85
N ALA A 10 -3.35 -10.28 13.20
CA ALA A 10 -2.52 -10.51 12.01
C ALA A 10 -2.91 -9.58 10.85
N LYS A 11 -4.21 -9.35 10.62
CA LYS A 11 -4.72 -8.39 9.65
C LYS A 11 -4.22 -6.97 9.91
N HIS A 12 -4.28 -6.51 11.17
CA HIS A 12 -3.80 -5.20 11.57
C HIS A 12 -2.27 -5.08 11.42
N CYS A 13 -1.50 -6.10 11.82
CA CYS A 13 -0.07 -6.14 11.59
C CYS A 13 0.28 -6.08 10.09
N ALA A 14 -0.42 -6.85 9.25
CA ALA A 14 -0.25 -6.84 7.80
C ALA A 14 -0.54 -5.44 7.22
N ALA A 15 -1.57 -4.77 7.72
CA ALA A 15 -1.90 -3.42 7.33
C ALA A 15 -0.80 -2.41 7.71
N VAL A 16 -0.32 -2.45 8.96
CA VAL A 16 0.76 -1.59 9.44
C VAL A 16 2.02 -1.78 8.62
N ARG A 17 2.43 -3.02 8.32
CA ARG A 17 3.60 -3.29 7.46
C ARG A 17 3.44 -2.68 6.07
N ALA A 18 2.26 -2.84 5.46
CA ALA A 18 2.01 -2.29 4.14
C ALA A 18 2.13 -0.75 4.17
N PHE A 19 1.62 -0.09 5.20
CA PHE A 19 1.81 1.35 5.38
C PHE A 19 3.28 1.73 5.65
N MET A 20 4.03 0.96 6.46
CA MET A 20 5.46 1.20 6.67
C MET A 20 6.26 1.08 5.36
N ASN A 21 5.97 0.07 4.53
CA ASN A 21 6.59 -0.05 3.20
C ASN A 21 6.23 1.13 2.29
N CYS A 22 4.97 1.58 2.33
CA CYS A 22 4.56 2.78 1.61
C CYS A 22 5.44 3.97 2.00
N ARG A 23 5.61 4.22 3.30
CA ARG A 23 6.46 5.29 3.82
C ARG A 23 7.93 5.16 3.40
N TYR A 24 8.47 3.94 3.41
CA TYR A 24 9.82 3.68 2.93
C TYR A 24 10.01 4.08 1.46
N PHE A 25 9.06 3.72 0.58
CA PHE A 25 9.14 4.15 -0.83
C PHE A 25 8.96 5.67 -0.98
N LEU A 26 8.10 6.29 -0.18
CA LEU A 26 7.96 7.75 -0.16
C LEU A 26 9.24 8.45 0.31
N SER A 27 9.99 7.88 1.26
CA SER A 27 11.26 8.46 1.69
C SER A 27 12.33 8.38 0.60
N LEU A 28 12.41 7.26 -0.12
CA LEU A 28 13.33 7.12 -1.27
C LEU A 28 12.97 8.12 -2.39
N LEU A 29 11.69 8.41 -2.56
CA LEU A 29 11.20 9.34 -3.58
C LEU A 29 11.59 10.80 -3.31
N LYS A 30 11.92 11.19 -2.06
CA LYS A 30 12.31 12.57 -1.74
C LYS A 30 13.64 12.96 -2.40
N ASP A 31 14.59 12.04 -2.41
CA ASP A 31 15.96 12.30 -2.86
C ASP A 31 16.23 11.83 -4.30
N GLU A 32 15.28 11.11 -4.90
CA GLU A 32 15.45 10.57 -6.26
C GLU A 32 15.19 11.64 -7.33
N SER A 33 16.14 11.83 -8.24
CA SER A 33 16.07 12.80 -9.33
C SER A 33 15.70 12.16 -10.67
N ASN A 34 15.99 10.87 -10.84
CA ASN A 34 15.65 10.13 -12.04
C ASN A 34 14.14 9.90 -12.12
N LYS A 35 13.53 10.38 -13.20
CA LYS A 35 12.07 10.39 -13.38
C LYS A 35 11.48 8.98 -13.43
N GLU A 36 12.18 8.04 -14.05
CA GLU A 36 11.76 6.64 -14.18
C GLU A 36 11.76 5.95 -12.81
N ILE A 37 12.82 6.12 -12.03
CA ILE A 37 12.93 5.56 -10.68
C ILE A 37 11.90 6.21 -9.75
N ARG A 38 11.71 7.53 -9.79
CA ARG A 38 10.64 8.22 -9.05
C ARG A 38 9.27 7.60 -9.33
N SER A 39 8.99 7.32 -10.61
CA SER A 39 7.73 6.70 -11.04
C SER A 39 7.56 5.29 -10.48
N ALA A 40 8.61 4.47 -10.52
CA ALA A 40 8.60 3.12 -9.95
C ALA A 40 8.37 3.16 -8.43
N LEU A 41 9.05 4.07 -7.72
CA LEU A 41 8.89 4.28 -6.29
C LEU A 41 7.48 4.76 -5.92
N TRP A 42 6.92 5.71 -6.68
CA TRP A 42 5.54 6.15 -6.49
C TRP A 42 4.53 5.03 -6.71
N GLY A 43 4.72 4.24 -7.76
CA GLY A 43 3.92 3.04 -8.03
C GLY A 43 3.98 2.09 -6.84
N ALA A 44 5.18 1.74 -6.37
CA ALA A 44 5.39 0.87 -5.21
C ALA A 44 4.71 1.41 -3.93
N ALA A 45 4.77 2.72 -3.69
CA ALA A 45 4.07 3.37 -2.59
C ALA A 45 2.54 3.18 -2.70
N CYS A 46 1.96 3.48 -3.87
CA CYS A 46 0.52 3.32 -4.13
C CYS A 46 0.05 1.86 -3.96
N VAL A 47 0.85 0.90 -4.44
CA VAL A 47 0.55 -0.53 -4.26
C VAL A 47 0.47 -0.89 -2.78
N ASN A 48 1.49 -0.51 -2.02
CA ASN A 48 1.58 -0.83 -0.61
C ASN A 48 0.50 -0.11 0.21
N TYR A 49 0.19 1.15 -0.10
CA TYR A 49 -0.93 1.87 0.49
C TYR A 49 -2.27 1.15 0.27
N ARG A 50 -2.54 0.65 -0.94
CA ARG A 50 -3.84 0.03 -1.24
C ARG A 50 -4.00 -1.35 -0.60
N ARG A 51 -2.92 -2.12 -0.47
CA ARG A 51 -2.96 -3.54 -0.02
C ARG A 51 -3.93 -3.81 1.15
N PRO A 52 -3.95 -3.01 2.24
CA PRO A 52 -4.84 -3.25 3.37
C PRO A 52 -6.33 -3.09 3.05
N PHE A 53 -6.68 -2.33 2.02
CA PHE A 53 -8.06 -2.07 1.59
C PHE A 53 -8.53 -3.00 0.47
N GLY A 54 -7.62 -3.78 -0.13
CA GLY A 54 -7.94 -4.78 -1.15
C GLY A 54 -8.39 -6.10 -0.54
N LYS A 55 -9.30 -6.84 -1.19
CA LYS A 55 -9.67 -8.19 -0.78
C LYS A 55 -8.44 -9.10 -0.80
N ASN A 56 -7.84 -9.34 0.36
CA ASN A 56 -6.81 -10.36 0.56
C ASN A 56 -7.48 -11.58 1.21
N GLY A 57 -7.41 -12.75 0.55
CA GLY A 57 -8.05 -13.98 1.02
C GLY A 57 -7.55 -14.47 2.39
N GLU A 58 -6.30 -14.15 2.73
CA GLU A 58 -5.67 -14.60 3.98
C GLU A 58 -6.01 -13.67 5.16
N PHE A 59 -5.86 -12.36 4.98
CA PHE A 59 -5.93 -11.39 6.08
C PHE A 59 -7.22 -10.55 6.10
N GLY A 60 -8.01 -10.53 5.01
CA GLY A 60 -9.21 -9.70 4.90
C GLY A 60 -8.90 -8.24 4.57
N THR A 61 -9.82 -7.34 4.91
CA THR A 61 -9.78 -5.92 4.53
C THR A 61 -9.91 -5.01 5.74
N ILE A 62 -9.14 -3.91 5.75
CA ILE A 62 -9.32 -2.79 6.66
C ILE A 62 -10.51 -1.93 6.20
N LYS A 63 -11.31 -1.44 7.14
CA LYS A 63 -12.47 -0.60 6.85
C LYS A 63 -12.01 0.79 6.38
N THR A 64 -12.62 1.29 5.30
CA THR A 64 -12.37 2.65 4.80
C THR A 64 -12.92 3.75 5.71
N THR A 65 -13.73 3.39 6.72
CA THR A 65 -14.19 4.32 7.76
C THR A 65 -13.07 4.88 8.63
N LEU A 66 -11.89 4.25 8.62
CA LEU A 66 -10.69 4.75 9.31
C LEU A 66 -9.99 5.91 8.58
N ILE A 67 -10.48 6.28 7.39
CA ILE A 67 -9.87 7.35 6.59
C ILE A 67 -10.52 8.68 7.00
N PRO A 68 -9.73 9.65 7.49
CA PRO A 68 -10.25 10.96 7.83
C PRO A 68 -10.89 11.66 6.63
N SER A 69 -11.89 12.50 6.90
CA SER A 69 -12.65 13.22 5.88
C SER A 69 -11.76 13.96 4.87
N GLU A 70 -10.74 14.64 5.38
CA GLU A 70 -9.78 15.45 4.63
C GLU A 70 -8.90 14.63 3.67
N PHE A 71 -8.81 13.32 3.86
CA PHE A 71 -8.02 12.41 3.03
C PHE A 71 -8.88 11.52 2.11
N LYS A 72 -10.21 11.68 2.10
CA LYS A 72 -11.11 10.83 1.28
C LYS A 72 -10.86 10.97 -0.22
N ASP A 73 -10.57 12.18 -0.69
CA ASP A 73 -10.28 12.43 -2.10
C ASP A 73 -8.94 11.81 -2.50
N LEU A 74 -7.93 11.94 -1.63
CA LEU A 74 -6.62 11.30 -1.81
C LEU A 74 -6.77 9.77 -1.86
N HIS A 75 -7.51 9.17 -0.92
CA HIS A 75 -7.77 7.73 -0.91
C HIS A 75 -8.44 7.27 -2.21
N SER A 76 -9.46 8.00 -2.66
CA SER A 76 -10.19 7.69 -3.90
C SER A 76 -9.27 7.78 -5.12
N SER A 77 -8.42 8.81 -5.16
CA SER A 77 -7.41 8.98 -6.22
C SER A 77 -6.40 7.84 -6.24
N LEU A 78 -5.86 7.43 -5.09
CA LEU A 78 -4.88 6.34 -4.97
C LEU A 78 -5.47 4.98 -5.35
N LYS A 79 -6.75 4.75 -5.03
CA LYS A 79 -7.46 3.55 -5.48
C LYS A 79 -7.49 3.48 -7.00
N ASN A 80 -7.87 4.58 -7.65
CA ASN A 80 -7.91 4.68 -9.11
C ASN A 80 -6.50 4.55 -9.71
N GLN A 81 -5.48 5.19 -9.13
CA GLN A 81 -4.10 5.08 -9.59
C GLN A 81 -3.54 3.65 -9.50
N ARG A 82 -3.86 2.90 -8.44
CA ARG A 82 -3.45 1.48 -8.36
C ARG A 82 -4.18 0.65 -9.40
N ASP A 83 -5.47 0.90 -9.59
CA ASP A 83 -6.21 0.21 -10.64
C ASP A 83 -5.58 0.56 -11.99
N ASP A 84 -5.31 1.82 -12.32
CA ASP A 84 -4.60 2.26 -13.52
C ASP A 84 -3.20 1.60 -13.68
N LEU A 85 -2.41 1.46 -12.61
CA LEU A 85 -1.07 0.84 -12.63
C LEU A 85 -1.10 -0.66 -12.96
N PHE A 86 -2.16 -1.36 -12.56
CA PHE A 86 -2.32 -2.81 -12.80
C PHE A 86 -3.42 -3.13 -13.81
N ALA A 87 -4.04 -2.10 -14.38
CA ALA A 87 -5.19 -2.25 -15.24
C ALA A 87 -4.75 -2.76 -16.61
N HIS A 88 -5.07 -4.02 -16.83
CA HIS A 88 -5.60 -4.55 -18.08
C HIS A 88 -6.95 -3.89 -18.50
N SER A 89 -7.28 -2.67 -18.04
CA SER A 89 -8.57 -2.01 -18.24
C SER A 89 -8.44 -0.49 -18.44
N ASN A 90 -8.89 -0.04 -19.61
CA ASN A 90 -8.82 1.32 -20.16
C ASN A 90 -9.60 2.42 -19.38
N SER A 91 -9.52 2.53 -18.04
CA SER A 91 -10.43 3.45 -17.33
C SER A 91 -10.02 4.92 -17.36
N ARG A 92 -8.76 5.26 -17.67
CA ARG A 92 -8.27 6.67 -17.66
C ARG A 92 -7.65 7.14 -18.98
N ALA A 93 -7.22 6.18 -19.78
CA ALA A 93 -6.76 6.33 -21.16
C ALA A 93 -7.70 7.10 -22.09
N GLU A 94 -8.99 7.19 -21.76
CA GLU A 94 -10.00 7.83 -22.62
C GLU A 94 -10.16 9.33 -22.39
N LYS A 95 -9.68 9.91 -21.27
CA LYS A 95 -9.95 11.33 -20.95
C LYS A 95 -8.88 12.32 -21.41
N ASP A 96 -7.61 11.92 -21.37
CA ASP A 96 -6.49 12.84 -21.70
C ASP A 96 -5.61 12.31 -22.85
N GLY A 97 -5.99 11.21 -23.51
CA GLY A 97 -5.24 10.62 -24.63
C GLY A 97 -3.95 9.89 -24.25
N GLU A 98 -3.53 9.94 -22.98
CA GLU A 98 -2.35 9.22 -22.49
C GLU A 98 -2.72 7.81 -22.02
N ARG A 99 -2.17 6.78 -22.69
CA ARG A 99 -2.43 5.38 -22.38
C ARG A 99 -1.24 4.77 -21.64
N ILE A 100 -1.50 4.32 -20.42
CA ILE A 100 -0.49 4.00 -19.39
C ILE A 100 0.19 2.63 -19.62
N HIS A 101 -0.30 1.85 -20.59
CA HIS A 101 0.18 0.50 -20.92
C HIS A 101 0.25 0.24 -22.43
N GLU A 102 0.44 1.27 -23.25
CA GLU A 102 0.61 1.06 -24.69
C GLU A 102 2.07 1.09 -25.10
N VAL A 103 2.47 0.04 -25.82
CA VAL A 103 3.69 0.05 -26.61
C VAL A 103 3.41 0.93 -27.82
N ILE A 104 3.83 2.20 -27.77
CA ILE A 104 3.81 3.04 -28.95
C ILE A 104 4.94 2.56 -29.85
N PHE A 105 4.64 2.22 -31.09
CA PHE A 105 5.68 1.92 -32.06
C PHE A 105 5.41 2.68 -33.36
N THR A 106 6.49 3.12 -33.99
CA THR A 106 6.46 3.77 -35.29
C THR A 106 7.01 2.78 -36.30
N VAL A 107 6.26 2.50 -37.35
CA VAL A 107 6.67 1.65 -38.47
C VAL A 107 7.02 2.54 -39.67
N SER A 108 8.17 2.30 -40.29
CA SER A 108 8.51 2.80 -41.62
C SER A 108 8.86 1.62 -42.54
N ASP A 109 9.02 1.88 -43.84
CA ASP A 109 9.25 0.87 -44.89
C ASP A 109 10.41 -0.11 -44.60
N THR A 110 11.34 0.27 -43.73
CA THR A 110 12.55 -0.52 -43.40
C THR A 110 12.77 -0.72 -41.91
N ARG A 111 11.90 -0.21 -41.02
CA ARG A 111 12.17 -0.21 -39.58
C ARG A 111 10.90 -0.22 -38.72
N LEU A 112 10.96 -1.00 -37.63
CA LEU A 112 10.12 -0.83 -36.45
C LEU A 112 10.90 -0.06 -35.37
N LYS A 113 10.32 1.04 -34.85
CA LYS A 113 10.84 1.75 -33.67
C LYS A 113 9.80 1.69 -32.56
N ILE A 114 10.04 0.87 -31.56
CA ILE A 114 9.26 0.89 -30.31
C ILE A 114 9.70 2.13 -29.51
N GLN A 115 8.73 2.90 -29.03
CA GLN A 115 8.91 4.02 -28.11
C GLN A 115 8.55 3.53 -26.71
N ASP A 116 9.49 3.67 -25.78
CA ASP A 116 9.19 3.51 -24.36
C ASP A 116 8.34 4.70 -23.91
N GLN A 117 7.01 4.51 -23.87
CA GLN A 117 6.14 5.39 -23.11
C GLN A 117 5.72 4.68 -21.83
N PHE A 118 6.31 5.11 -20.73
CA PHE A 118 5.76 4.87 -19.40
C PHE A 118 4.92 6.11 -19.06
N ALA A 119 3.58 6.01 -19.09
CA ALA A 119 2.77 7.13 -18.63
C ALA A 119 2.93 7.22 -17.12
N HIS A 120 3.54 8.31 -16.67
CA HIS A 120 3.84 8.53 -15.27
C HIS A 120 2.55 8.94 -14.55
N PRO A 121 2.11 8.24 -13.50
CA PRO A 121 1.16 8.82 -12.56
C PRO A 121 1.88 9.92 -11.78
N ASN A 122 2.14 11.05 -12.42
CA ASN A 122 2.68 12.23 -11.78
C ASN A 122 1.51 13.13 -11.34
N ASN A 123 1.68 13.77 -10.17
CA ASN A 123 0.76 14.71 -9.47
C ASN A 123 0.14 14.18 -8.16
N GLY A 124 0.52 13.02 -7.65
CA GLY A 124 0.23 12.68 -6.25
C GLY A 124 1.02 13.58 -5.29
N ASP A 125 0.44 13.92 -4.15
CA ASP A 125 1.11 14.68 -3.07
C ASP A 125 1.76 13.68 -2.10
N PRO A 126 3.09 13.44 -2.19
CA PRO A 126 3.76 12.40 -1.41
C PRO A 126 3.76 12.69 0.09
N GLU A 127 3.74 13.98 0.45
CA GLU A 127 3.70 14.42 1.85
C GLU A 127 2.34 14.12 2.46
N LYS A 128 1.24 14.45 1.76
CA LYS A 128 -0.11 14.09 2.23
C LYS A 128 -0.33 12.59 2.33
N LEU A 129 0.29 11.79 1.45
CA LEU A 129 0.22 10.34 1.57
C LEU A 129 1.02 9.83 2.77
N ASP A 130 2.18 10.41 3.07
CA ASP A 130 2.93 10.09 4.29
C ASP A 130 2.09 10.40 5.53
N ASP A 131 1.49 11.60 5.61
CA ASP A 131 0.61 12.02 6.71
C ASP A 131 -0.56 11.06 6.91
N LEU A 132 -1.25 10.69 5.83
CA LEU A 132 -2.34 9.71 5.88
C LEU A 132 -1.87 8.35 6.39
N THR A 133 -0.72 7.85 5.93
CA THR A 133 -0.19 6.57 6.41
C THR A 133 0.21 6.62 7.87
N VAL A 134 0.79 7.74 8.35
CA VAL A 134 1.09 7.95 9.77
C VAL A 134 -0.19 7.92 10.61
N HIS A 135 -1.26 8.59 10.15
CA HIS A 135 -2.55 8.57 10.82
C HIS A 135 -3.13 7.14 10.90
N LEU A 136 -3.17 6.42 9.77
CA LEU A 136 -3.72 5.07 9.72
C LEU A 136 -2.95 4.08 10.61
N ILE A 137 -1.61 4.19 10.68
CA ILE A 137 -0.79 3.39 11.60
C ILE A 137 -1.19 3.67 13.06
N LYS A 138 -1.37 4.95 13.43
CA LYS A 138 -1.78 5.32 14.79
C LYS A 138 -3.16 4.78 15.15
N GLU A 139 -4.15 4.92 14.26
CA GLU A 139 -5.51 4.41 14.48
C GLU A 139 -5.54 2.89 14.63
N ILE A 140 -4.79 2.16 13.80
CA ILE A 140 -4.72 0.70 13.88
C ILE A 140 -4.06 0.25 15.18
N SER A 141 -2.96 0.90 15.59
CA SER A 141 -2.30 0.61 16.86
C SER A 141 -3.21 0.89 18.06
N SER A 142 -3.96 2.01 18.02
CA SER A 142 -4.95 2.34 19.04
C SER A 142 -6.03 1.25 19.15
N ALA A 143 -6.60 0.84 18.01
CA ALA A 143 -7.61 -0.23 17.97
C ALA A 143 -7.06 -1.57 18.46
N GLN A 144 -5.80 -1.91 18.16
CA GLN A 144 -5.15 -3.10 18.70
C GLN A 144 -4.97 -3.01 20.22
N ASN A 145 -4.56 -1.86 20.76
CA ASN A 145 -4.39 -1.67 22.20
C ASN A 145 -5.72 -1.80 22.95
N THR A 146 -6.80 -1.20 22.42
CA THR A 146 -8.15 -1.36 22.98
C THR A 146 -8.58 -2.83 22.98
N TYR A 147 -8.39 -3.52 21.86
CA TYR A 147 -8.74 -4.94 21.73
C TYR A 147 -7.94 -5.83 22.71
N LEU A 148 -6.63 -5.59 22.85
CA LEU A 148 -5.80 -6.33 23.81
C LEU A 148 -6.21 -6.05 25.26
N ALA A 149 -6.61 -4.82 25.60
CA ALA A 149 -7.11 -4.51 26.94
C ALA A 149 -8.43 -5.24 27.23
N GLU A 150 -9.34 -5.28 26.26
CA GLU A 150 -10.64 -5.93 26.39
C GLU A 150 -10.56 -7.45 26.39
N HIS A 151 -9.57 -8.04 25.71
CA HIS A 151 -9.44 -9.49 25.51
C HIS A 151 -8.13 -10.06 26.07
N HIS A 152 -7.57 -9.40 27.09
CA HIS A 152 -6.28 -9.75 27.69
C HIS A 152 -6.17 -11.22 28.13
N SER A 153 -7.28 -11.85 28.51
CA SER A 153 -7.34 -13.27 28.90
C SER A 153 -7.05 -14.23 27.74
N ASP A 154 -7.28 -13.79 26.50
CA ASP A 154 -7.13 -14.60 25.29
C ASP A 154 -5.72 -14.51 24.70
N PHE A 155 -4.91 -13.55 25.16
CA PHE A 155 -3.56 -13.29 24.68
C PHE A 155 -2.54 -13.45 25.80
N LYS A 156 -1.86 -14.60 25.84
CA LYS A 156 -0.72 -14.82 26.74
C LYS A 156 0.58 -14.49 26.01
N PHE A 157 0.83 -13.20 25.78
CA PHE A 157 2.18 -12.77 25.38
C PHE A 157 3.05 -12.62 26.61
N GLU A 158 4.21 -13.26 26.62
CA GLU A 158 5.24 -12.93 27.59
C GLU A 158 5.76 -11.52 27.33
N GLN A 159 6.27 -10.84 28.34
CA GLN A 159 6.95 -9.56 28.13
C GLN A 159 8.17 -9.77 27.23
N GLY A 160 8.31 -8.94 26.19
CA GLY A 160 9.43 -8.99 25.24
C GLY A 160 9.13 -8.29 23.92
N GLU A 161 10.14 -8.24 23.06
CA GLU A 161 9.99 -7.82 21.67
C GLU A 161 9.55 -9.02 20.81
N TYR A 162 8.70 -8.77 19.82
CA TYR A 162 8.20 -9.80 18.91
C TYR A 162 8.36 -9.37 17.46
N ILE A 163 8.64 -10.34 16.60
CA ILE A 163 8.66 -10.22 15.16
C ILE A 163 7.53 -11.08 14.61
N LEU A 164 6.68 -10.53 13.76
CA LEU A 164 5.78 -11.35 12.95
C LEU A 164 6.56 -11.86 11.75
N ASP A 165 6.85 -13.15 11.70
CA ASP A 165 7.34 -13.84 10.52
C ASP A 165 6.20 -13.96 9.51
N TRP A 166 6.46 -13.52 8.29
CA TRP A 166 5.47 -13.36 7.24
C TRP A 166 5.33 -14.58 6.35
N ASP A 167 6.36 -15.41 6.26
CA ASP A 167 6.29 -16.66 5.50
C ASP A 167 5.46 -17.68 6.29
N THR A 168 5.55 -17.60 7.62
CA THR A 168 4.88 -18.55 8.52
C THR A 168 3.69 -17.96 9.28
N ASN A 169 3.49 -16.64 9.25
CA ASN A 169 2.50 -15.91 10.05
C ASN A 169 2.61 -16.14 11.56
N ASN A 170 3.80 -16.51 12.03
CA ASN A 170 4.07 -16.76 13.44
C ASN A 170 4.66 -15.53 14.12
N LEU A 171 4.25 -15.29 15.36
CA LEU A 171 4.91 -14.32 16.23
C LEU A 171 6.12 -15.01 16.88
N ILE A 172 7.30 -14.51 16.56
CA ILE A 172 8.59 -14.97 17.09
C ILE A 172 9.04 -13.96 18.14
N LYS A 173 9.21 -14.42 19.38
CA LYS A 173 9.82 -13.59 20.43
C LYS A 173 11.29 -13.37 20.06
N LYS A 174 11.73 -12.12 20.03
CA LYS A 174 13.13 -11.80 19.76
C LYS A 174 13.94 -12.13 21.01
N GLU A 175 14.92 -13.02 20.86
CA GLU A 175 15.89 -13.29 21.92
C GLU A 175 16.84 -12.09 22.02
N ASN A 176 17.07 -11.60 23.24
CA ASN A 176 18.01 -10.52 23.52
C ASN A 176 19.46 -10.97 23.38
#